data_AF-V5H2A1-F1
#
_entry.id   AF-V5H2A1-F1
#
_cell.length_a   1.000
_cell.length_b   1.000
_cell.length_c   1.000
_cell.angle_alpha   90.00
_cell.angle_beta   90.00
_cell.angle_gamma   90.00
#
_symmetry.space_group_name_H-M   'P 1'
#
loop_
_entity.id
_entity.type
_entity.pdbx_description
1 polymer ?
#
loop_
_entity_poly.entity_id
_entity_poly.type
_entity_poly.pdbx_seq_one_letter_code
_entity_poly.pdbx_strand_id
1 'polypeptide(L)'
;INSHIPRMLEEQTDTCKRVLNIYRYMVMNTRMDNATWEQLLLVLLQITSLVLGESPPKKKVTTLGGKLAPAIFQTLIVTWIKANLNVMISRELWDRFLHVLTSLTTWEELIKEWAKTLETLTRVLARHVYNLDLTDLPLDRLNEHKSKRGRRGPRLENN
;
A
#
# COMPACT_ATOMS: atom_id res chain seq x y z
N ILE A 1 26.90 12.60 -22.92
CA ILE A 1 26.36 12.09 -21.64
C ILE A 1 25.68 10.76 -21.95
N ASN A 2 26.18 9.64 -21.41
CA ASN A 2 25.79 8.27 -21.82
C ASN A 2 24.31 7.97 -21.52
N SER A 3 23.48 7.94 -22.58
CA SER A 3 22.05 7.56 -22.54
C SER A 3 21.80 6.09 -22.20
N HIS A 4 22.83 5.25 -22.17
CA HIS A 4 22.73 3.81 -21.92
C HIS A 4 22.43 3.48 -20.44
N ILE A 5 22.98 4.24 -19.49
CA ILE A 5 22.86 3.95 -18.05
C ILE A 5 21.41 4.14 -17.55
N PRO A 6 20.70 5.24 -17.88
CA PRO A 6 19.30 5.40 -17.50
C PRO A 6 18.38 4.31 -18.07
N ARG A 7 18.65 3.88 -19.31
CA ARG A 7 17.86 2.84 -20.01
C ARG A 7 18.01 1.48 -19.35
N MET A 8 19.25 1.08 -19.01
CA MET A 8 19.49 -0.18 -18.28
C MET A 8 18.78 -0.20 -16.93
N LEU A 9 18.79 0.90 -16.18
CA LEU A 9 18.12 0.97 -14.88
C LEU A 9 16.59 0.78 -15.02
N GLU A 10 16.00 1.32 -16.07
CA GLU A 10 14.57 1.16 -16.36
C GLU A 10 14.23 -0.30 -16.71
N GLU A 11 15.00 -0.93 -17.58
CA GLU A 11 14.86 -2.35 -17.94
C GLU A 11 14.97 -3.27 -16.70
N GLN A 12 15.92 -2.99 -15.81
CA GLN A 12 16.06 -3.72 -14.53
C GLN A 12 14.86 -3.49 -13.61
N THR A 13 14.39 -2.24 -13.49
CA THR A 13 13.21 -1.89 -12.70
C THR A 13 11.98 -2.65 -13.18
N ASP A 14 11.75 -2.71 -14.49
CA ASP A 14 10.59 -3.38 -15.07
C ASP A 14 10.68 -4.90 -14.94
N THR A 15 11.89 -5.46 -14.98
CA THR A 15 12.12 -6.87 -14.67
C THR A 15 11.77 -7.18 -13.22
N CYS A 16 12.23 -6.38 -12.25
CA CYS A 16 11.85 -6.54 -10.86
C CYS A 16 10.35 -6.39 -10.62
N LYS A 17 9.68 -5.42 -11.28
CA LYS A 17 8.21 -5.27 -11.21
C LYS A 17 7.48 -6.49 -11.75
N ARG A 18 7.95 -7.10 -12.84
CA ARG A 18 7.39 -8.34 -13.38
C ARG A 18 7.51 -9.49 -12.39
N VAL A 19 8.66 -9.63 -11.72
CA VAL A 19 8.84 -10.63 -10.65
C VAL A 19 7.87 -10.39 -9.49
N LEU A 20 7.71 -9.14 -9.02
CA LEU A 20 6.72 -8.80 -8.00
C LEU A 20 5.28 -9.14 -8.43
N ASN A 21 4.94 -8.98 -9.71
CA ASN A 21 3.64 -9.35 -10.22
C ASN A 21 3.39 -10.87 -10.21
N ILE A 22 4.43 -11.69 -10.38
CA ILE A 22 4.31 -13.14 -10.22
C ILE A 22 3.95 -13.49 -8.77
N TYR A 23 4.64 -12.89 -7.79
CA TYR A 23 4.28 -13.05 -6.38
C TYR A 23 2.84 -12.61 -6.10
N ARG A 24 2.43 -11.43 -6.61
CA ARG A 24 1.03 -10.97 -6.48
C ARG A 24 0.03 -11.95 -7.09
N TYR A 25 0.34 -12.51 -8.26
CA TYR A 25 -0.51 -13.50 -8.89
C TYR A 25 -0.63 -14.76 -8.03
N MET A 26 0.48 -15.28 -7.50
CA MET A 26 0.47 -16.44 -6.60
C MET A 26 -0.38 -16.18 -5.37
N VAL A 27 -0.14 -15.05 -4.70
CA VAL A 27 -0.90 -14.58 -3.54
C VAL A 27 -2.38 -14.54 -3.82
N MET A 28 -2.79 -14.06 -5.00
CA MET A 28 -4.20 -13.89 -5.35
C MET A 28 -4.89 -15.16 -5.83
N ASN A 29 -4.22 -15.99 -6.61
CA ASN A 29 -4.86 -17.02 -7.43
C ASN A 29 -4.45 -18.45 -7.06
N THR A 30 -3.49 -18.63 -6.15
CA THR A 30 -3.00 -19.96 -5.77
C THR A 30 -3.41 -20.28 -4.33
N ARG A 31 -3.86 -21.52 -4.10
CA ARG A 31 -4.04 -22.04 -2.74
C ARG A 31 -2.67 -22.47 -2.21
N MET A 32 -2.29 -21.92 -1.07
CA MET A 32 -1.00 -22.17 -0.43
C MET A 32 -1.24 -22.73 0.97
N ASP A 33 -0.44 -23.72 1.36
CA ASP A 33 -0.41 -24.20 2.74
C ASP A 33 0.36 -23.23 3.65
N ASN A 34 0.35 -23.52 4.96
CA ASN A 34 0.97 -22.65 5.96
C ASN A 34 2.48 -22.44 5.71
N ALA A 35 3.21 -23.51 5.38
CA ALA A 35 4.64 -23.44 5.11
C ALA A 35 4.96 -22.59 3.88
N THR A 36 4.15 -22.70 2.81
CA THR A 36 4.32 -21.90 1.59
C THR A 36 4.05 -20.43 1.84
N TRP A 37 3.00 -20.10 2.63
CA TRP A 37 2.74 -18.72 3.05
C TRP A 37 3.91 -18.14 3.84
N GLU A 38 4.39 -18.87 4.84
CA GLU A 38 5.52 -18.44 5.66
C GLU A 38 6.77 -18.18 4.82
N GLN A 39 7.13 -19.12 3.94
CA GLN A 39 8.28 -18.97 3.07
C GLN A 39 8.14 -17.77 2.13
N LEU A 40 6.95 -17.55 1.58
CA LEU A 40 6.67 -16.40 0.72
C LEU A 40 6.85 -15.08 1.48
N LEU A 41 6.33 -14.98 2.71
CA LEU A 41 6.47 -13.79 3.54
C LEU A 41 7.94 -13.53 3.89
N LEU A 42 8.70 -14.56 4.25
CA LEU A 42 10.13 -14.46 4.53
C LEU A 42 10.92 -13.96 3.31
N VAL A 43 10.63 -14.48 2.11
CA VAL A 43 11.25 -14.03 0.87
C VAL A 43 10.92 -12.57 0.58
N LEU A 44 9.66 -12.15 0.74
CA LEU A 44 9.27 -10.76 0.53
C LEU A 44 9.93 -9.81 1.54
N LEU A 45 10.05 -10.21 2.81
CA LEU A 45 10.79 -9.46 3.82
C LEU A 45 12.27 -9.32 3.43
N GLN A 46 12.91 -10.42 3.02
CA GLN A 46 14.31 -10.41 2.60
C GLN A 46 14.54 -9.49 1.39
N ILE A 47 13.68 -9.57 0.37
CA ILE A 47 13.71 -8.68 -0.79
C ILE A 47 13.59 -7.22 -0.35
N THR A 48 12.68 -6.94 0.58
CA THR A 48 12.45 -5.58 1.10
C THR A 48 13.70 -5.03 1.77
N SER A 49 14.30 -5.78 2.69
CA SER A 49 15.52 -5.37 3.40
C SER A 49 16.75 -5.24 2.50
N LEU A 50 16.88 -6.07 1.45
CA LEU A 50 18.02 -6.00 0.53
C LEU A 50 17.89 -4.86 -0.48
N VAL A 51 16.68 -4.60 -0.98
CA VAL A 51 16.43 -3.59 -2.01
C VAL A 51 16.28 -2.19 -1.40
N LEU A 52 15.73 -2.11 -0.19
CA LEU A 52 15.51 -0.86 0.54
C LEU A 52 16.48 -0.79 1.71
N GLY A 53 17.48 0.08 1.60
CA GLY A 53 18.34 0.40 2.74
C GLY A 53 17.60 1.18 3.82
N GLU A 54 18.19 1.25 5.02
CA GLU A 54 17.62 1.96 6.20
C GLU A 54 17.28 3.44 5.92
N SER A 55 18.00 4.08 5.00
CA SER A 55 17.72 5.45 4.57
C SER A 55 17.48 5.53 3.06
N PRO A 56 16.47 6.31 2.63
CA PRO A 56 16.24 6.53 1.22
C PRO A 56 17.39 7.32 0.59
N PRO A 57 17.79 6.99 -0.65
CA PRO A 57 18.81 7.75 -1.36
C PRO A 57 18.32 9.16 -1.69
N LYS A 58 19.23 10.15 -1.66
CA LYS A 58 18.92 11.57 -1.96
C LYS A 58 18.21 11.79 -3.30
N LYS A 59 18.45 10.92 -4.29
CA LYS A 59 17.77 10.90 -5.59
C LYS A 59 17.10 9.55 -5.82
N LYS A 60 15.93 9.33 -5.23
CA LYS A 60 15.16 8.06 -5.36
C LYS A 60 14.99 7.61 -6.81
N VAL A 61 14.66 8.54 -7.72
CA VAL A 61 14.40 8.28 -9.15
C VAL A 61 15.62 7.71 -9.89
N THR A 62 16.83 7.94 -9.40
CA THR A 62 18.06 7.43 -10.03
C THR A 62 18.54 6.10 -9.44
N THR A 63 17.76 5.49 -8.55
CA THR A 63 18.12 4.23 -7.89
C THR A 63 17.04 3.18 -8.11
N LEU A 64 17.45 1.92 -8.17
CA LEU A 64 16.53 0.80 -8.31
C LEU A 64 15.58 0.72 -7.11
N GLY A 65 16.12 0.79 -5.88
CA GLY A 65 15.33 0.78 -4.65
C GLY A 65 14.30 1.91 -4.59
N GLY A 66 14.69 3.13 -4.98
CA GLY A 66 13.76 4.26 -5.02
C GLY A 66 12.61 4.07 -6.02
N LYS A 67 12.86 3.51 -7.21
CA LYS A 67 11.81 3.21 -8.19
C LYS A 67 10.92 2.03 -7.79
N LEU A 68 11.47 1.07 -7.03
CA LEU A 68 10.76 -0.15 -6.63
C LEU A 68 10.04 -0.01 -5.29
N ALA A 69 10.43 0.93 -4.42
CA ALA A 69 9.88 1.08 -3.08
C ALA A 69 8.34 1.05 -3.02
N PRO A 70 7.59 1.82 -3.85
CA PRO A 70 6.13 1.76 -3.83
C PRO A 70 5.59 0.36 -4.14
N ALA A 71 6.16 -0.30 -5.16
CA ALA A 71 5.72 -1.63 -5.57
C ALA A 71 6.06 -2.69 -4.52
N ILE A 72 7.22 -2.59 -3.88
CA ILE A 72 7.64 -3.50 -2.82
C ILE A 72 6.74 -3.34 -1.59
N PHE A 73 6.56 -2.13 -1.08
CA PHE A 73 5.72 -1.89 0.11
C PHE A 73 4.27 -2.33 -0.12
N GLN A 74 3.68 -1.99 -1.26
CA GLN A 74 2.33 -2.43 -1.60
C GLN A 74 2.25 -3.96 -1.66
N THR A 75 3.22 -4.64 -2.30
CA THR A 75 3.22 -6.12 -2.38
C THR A 75 3.35 -6.73 -1.00
N LEU A 76 4.31 -6.26 -0.20
CA LEU A 76 4.58 -6.78 1.14
C LEU A 76 3.35 -6.62 2.04
N ILE A 77 2.82 -5.41 2.16
CA ILE A 77 1.70 -5.10 3.08
C ILE A 77 0.43 -5.85 2.67
N VAL A 78 0.07 -5.84 1.38
CA VAL A 78 -1.13 -6.55 0.90
C VAL A 78 -0.98 -8.06 1.08
N THR A 79 0.19 -8.62 0.78
CA THR A 79 0.46 -10.05 0.97
C THR A 79 0.39 -10.42 2.44
N TRP A 80 0.94 -9.57 3.31
CA TRP A 80 0.92 -9.77 4.76
C TRP A 80 -0.51 -9.82 5.32
N ILE A 81 -1.35 -8.85 4.95
CA ILE A 81 -2.77 -8.83 5.34
C ILE A 81 -3.46 -10.09 4.83
N LYS A 82 -3.26 -10.44 3.56
CA LYS A 82 -3.89 -11.63 2.99
C LYS A 82 -3.47 -12.89 3.74
N ALA A 83 -2.18 -13.05 4.06
CA ALA A 83 -1.71 -14.18 4.85
C ALA A 83 -2.39 -14.23 6.23
N ASN A 84 -2.50 -13.11 6.95
CA ASN A 84 -3.21 -13.04 8.24
C ASN A 84 -4.69 -13.47 8.15
N LEU A 85 -5.33 -13.29 6.99
CA LEU A 85 -6.71 -13.71 6.76
C LEU A 85 -6.84 -15.19 6.37
N ASN A 86 -5.75 -15.85 5.95
CA ASN A 86 -5.78 -17.21 5.43
C ASN A 86 -5.12 -18.22 6.37
N VAL A 87 -4.12 -17.80 7.15
CA VAL A 87 -3.33 -18.66 8.03
C VAL A 87 -2.95 -17.95 9.32
N MET A 88 -2.72 -18.74 10.38
CA MET A 88 -2.10 -18.23 11.60
C MET A 88 -0.63 -17.93 11.33
N ILE A 89 -0.23 -16.67 11.57
CA ILE A 89 1.16 -16.22 11.47
C ILE A 89 1.85 -16.39 12.82
N SER A 90 3.05 -16.96 12.82
CA SER A 90 3.83 -17.15 14.04
C SER A 90 4.27 -15.80 14.64
N ARG A 91 4.43 -15.76 15.97
CA ARG A 91 4.93 -14.56 16.66
C ARG A 91 6.31 -14.13 16.15
N GLU A 92 7.20 -15.09 15.92
CA GLU A 92 8.54 -14.81 15.42
C GLU A 92 8.50 -14.13 14.04
N LEU A 93 7.64 -14.61 13.14
CA LEU A 93 7.48 -14.02 11.82
C LEU A 93 6.93 -12.59 11.93
N TRP A 94 5.99 -12.35 12.84
CA TRP A 94 5.50 -11.00 13.14
C TRP A 94 6.58 -10.07 13.68
N ASP A 95 7.41 -10.54 14.61
CA ASP A 95 8.51 -9.76 15.17
C ASP A 95 9.53 -9.37 14.09
N ARG A 96 9.82 -10.28 13.14
CA ARG A 96 10.66 -9.98 11.96
C ARG A 96 10.03 -8.92 11.05
N PHE A 97 8.73 -9.01 10.78
CA PHE A 97 8.03 -8.01 9.99
C PHE A 97 8.03 -6.64 10.64
N LEU A 98 7.74 -6.58 11.94
CA LEU A 98 7.80 -5.35 12.71
C LEU A 98 9.21 -4.74 12.65
N HIS A 99 10.24 -5.54 12.88
CA HIS A 99 11.63 -5.09 12.82
C HIS A 99 11.97 -4.44 11.47
N VAL A 100 11.65 -5.11 10.35
CA VAL A 100 11.91 -4.61 9.00
C VAL A 100 11.13 -3.33 8.69
N LEU A 101 9.86 -3.25 9.10
CA LEU A 101 9.08 -2.04 8.84
C LEU A 101 9.57 -0.86 9.69
N THR A 102 9.93 -1.09 10.96
CA THR A 102 10.45 -0.05 11.84
C THR A 102 11.76 0.54 11.30
N SER A 103 12.67 -0.29 10.77
CA SER A 103 13.93 0.20 10.17
C SER A 103 13.72 1.01 8.89
N LEU A 104 12.54 0.93 8.26
CA LEU A 104 12.23 1.58 6.99
C LEU A 104 11.28 2.79 7.12
N THR A 105 11.02 3.25 8.35
CA THR A 105 10.11 4.39 8.64
C THR A 105 10.54 5.72 8.02
N THR A 106 11.80 5.84 7.60
CA THR A 106 12.33 6.99 6.85
C THR A 106 11.82 7.05 5.41
N TRP A 107 11.26 5.95 4.88
CA TRP A 107 10.66 5.88 3.56
C TRP A 107 9.21 6.36 3.61
N GLU A 108 8.95 7.54 3.04
CA GLU A 108 7.59 8.10 2.93
C GLU A 108 6.60 7.14 2.25
N GLU A 109 7.08 6.35 1.28
CA GLU A 109 6.29 5.34 0.58
C GLU A 109 5.73 4.27 1.55
N LEU A 110 6.51 3.89 2.57
CA LEU A 110 6.03 2.99 3.62
C LEU A 110 4.89 3.63 4.40
N ILE A 111 5.08 4.88 4.86
CA ILE A 111 4.10 5.60 5.67
C ILE A 111 2.80 5.78 4.90
N LYS A 112 2.88 6.13 3.61
CA LYS A 112 1.72 6.27 2.71
C LYS A 112 0.97 4.96 2.53
N GLU A 113 1.66 3.86 2.22
CA GLU A 113 1.01 2.57 2.03
C GLU A 113 0.41 2.03 3.34
N TRP A 114 1.08 2.26 4.47
CA TRP A 114 0.55 1.89 5.79
C TRP A 114 -0.69 2.71 6.15
N ALA A 115 -0.69 4.02 5.92
CA ALA A 115 -1.85 4.88 6.14
C ALA A 115 -3.06 4.44 5.29
N LYS A 116 -2.84 4.19 3.99
CA LYS A 116 -3.88 3.67 3.08
C LYS A 116 -4.44 2.32 3.54
N THR A 117 -3.56 1.46 4.05
CA THR A 117 -3.94 0.16 4.61
C THR A 117 -4.83 0.33 5.84
N LEU A 118 -4.41 1.15 6.80
CA LEU A 118 -5.19 1.43 8.01
C LEU A 118 -6.54 2.08 7.68
N GLU A 119 -6.59 3.00 6.71
CA GLU A 119 -7.85 3.60 6.25
C GLU A 119 -8.80 2.53 5.70
N THR A 120 -8.29 1.63 4.86
CA THR A 120 -9.08 0.52 4.29
C THR A 120 -9.62 -0.39 5.40
N LEU A 121 -8.76 -0.80 6.34
CA LEU A 121 -9.16 -1.64 7.48
C LEU A 121 -10.20 -0.93 8.34
N THR A 122 -10.00 0.35 8.64
CA THR A 122 -10.94 1.18 9.42
C THR A 122 -12.30 1.25 8.73
N ARG A 123 -12.33 1.46 7.42
CA ARG A 123 -13.57 1.49 6.62
C ARG A 123 -14.30 0.15 6.65
N VAL A 124 -13.57 -0.95 6.48
CA VAL A 124 -14.14 -2.31 6.54
C VAL A 124 -14.72 -2.57 7.93
N LEU A 125 -13.99 -2.26 8.99
CA LEU A 125 -14.44 -2.43 10.37
C LEU A 125 -15.65 -1.56 10.70
N ALA A 126 -15.65 -0.29 10.29
CA ALA A 126 -16.78 0.62 10.51
C ALA A 126 -18.08 0.07 9.89
N ARG A 127 -17.98 -0.48 8.68
CA ARG A 127 -19.11 -1.12 8.00
C ARG A 127 -19.55 -2.41 8.70
N HIS A 128 -18.63 -3.26 9.14
CA HIS A 128 -19.00 -4.55 9.74
C HIS A 128 -19.51 -4.44 11.18
N VAL A 129 -18.93 -3.55 11.99
CA VAL A 129 -19.25 -3.41 13.41
C VAL A 129 -20.39 -2.42 13.65
N TYR A 130 -20.43 -1.33 12.88
CA TYR A 130 -21.39 -0.23 13.09
C TYR A 130 -22.37 -0.03 11.93
N ASN A 131 -22.29 -0.84 10.87
CA ASN A 131 -23.08 -0.66 9.64
C ASN A 131 -22.98 0.78 9.07
N LEU A 132 -21.81 1.41 9.23
CA LEU A 132 -21.54 2.79 8.83
C LEU A 132 -20.70 2.83 7.56
N ASP A 133 -21.12 3.63 6.58
CA ASP A 133 -20.33 3.93 5.38
C ASP A 133 -19.57 5.26 5.56
N LEU A 134 -18.26 5.18 5.78
CA LEU A 134 -17.40 6.37 5.95
C LEU A 134 -17.22 7.20 4.67
N THR A 135 -17.64 6.69 3.52
CA THR A 135 -17.66 7.43 2.24
C THR A 135 -18.95 8.21 2.04
N ASP A 136 -19.96 7.96 2.88
CA ASP A 136 -21.32 8.45 2.69
C ASP A 136 -21.99 8.72 4.03
N LEU A 137 -21.36 9.62 4.80
CA LEU A 137 -21.81 9.94 6.14
C LEU A 137 -23.13 10.73 6.08
N PRO A 138 -24.11 10.43 6.97
CA PRO A 138 -25.39 11.16 7.02
C PRO A 138 -25.22 12.67 7.17
N LEU A 139 -24.17 13.10 7.88
CA LEU A 139 -23.84 14.52 8.10
C LEU A 139 -23.32 15.22 6.82
N ASP A 140 -22.61 14.51 5.95
CA ASP A 140 -22.14 15.07 4.68
C ASP A 140 -23.31 15.33 3.74
N ARG A 141 -24.28 14.41 3.67
CA ARG A 141 -25.54 14.61 2.94
C ARG A 141 -26.31 15.83 3.45
N LEU A 142 -26.35 16.06 4.77
CA LEU A 142 -27.02 17.21 5.37
C LEU A 142 -26.29 18.53 5.09
N ASN A 143 -24.96 18.53 5.07
CA ASN A 143 -24.16 19.71 4.73
C ASN A 143 -24.29 20.10 3.25
N GLU A 144 -24.35 19.11 2.34
CA GLU A 144 -24.64 19.38 0.93
C GLU A 144 -26.02 20.02 0.73
N HIS A 145 -27.04 19.52 1.44
CA HIS A 145 -28.39 20.09 1.37
C HIS A 145 -28.47 21.53 1.89
N LYS A 146 -27.71 21.87 2.94
CA LYS A 146 -27.61 23.25 3.44
C LYS A 146 -26.87 24.18 2.48
N SER A 147 -25.76 23.73 1.89
CA SER A 147 -24.98 24.50 0.90
C SER A 147 -25.79 24.81 -0.37
N LYS A 148 -26.59 23.84 -0.85
CA LYS A 148 -27.49 24.03 -2.00
C LYS A 148 -28.64 25.01 -1.71
N ARG A 149 -29.13 25.09 -0.47
CA ARG A 149 -30.17 26.07 -0.08
C ARG A 149 -29.63 27.50 0.05
N GLY A 150 -28.40 27.69 0.51
CA GLY A 150 -27.77 29.02 0.63
C GLY A 150 -27.42 29.70 -0.71
N ARG A 151 -27.33 28.93 -1.81
CA ARG A 151 -27.02 29.48 -3.15
C ARG A 151 -28.24 29.93 -3.96
N ARG A 152 -29.46 29.61 -3.54
CA ARG A 152 -30.70 30.09 -4.17
C ARG A 152 -31.16 31.38 -3.49
N GLY A 153 -30.34 32.43 -3.58
CA GLY A 153 -30.78 33.80 -3.30
C GLY A 153 -31.72 34.30 -4.40
N PRO A 154 -32.71 35.16 -4.10
CA PRO A 154 -33.78 35.50 -5.04
C PRO A 154 -33.25 36.32 -6.22
N ARG A 155 -33.46 35.83 -7.44
CA ARG A 155 -33.20 36.59 -8.67
C ARG A 155 -34.27 37.67 -8.80
N LEU A 156 -33.85 38.92 -8.74
CA LEU A 156 -34.65 40.08 -9.14
C LEU A 156 -34.89 39.99 -10.66
N GLU A 157 -36.14 39.77 -11.06
CA GLU A 157 -36.61 39.92 -12.44
C GLU A 157 -36.90 41.41 -12.68
N ASN A 158 -36.11 42.05 -13.54
CA ASN A 158 -36.44 43.38 -14.06
C ASN A 158 -36.97 43.22 -15.50
N ASN A 159 -38.19 43.75 -15.67
CA ASN A 159 -38.84 44.10 -16.94
C ASN A 159 -38.00 45.04 -17.80
#